data_AF-A0A2E9GUF1-F1
#
_entry.id   AF-A0A2E9GUF1-F1
#
_cell.length_a   1.000
_cell.length_b   1.000
_cell.length_c   1.000
_cell.angle_alpha   90.00
_cell.angle_beta   90.00
_cell.angle_gamma   90.00
#
_symmetry.space_group_name_H-M   'P 1'
#
loop_
_entity.id
_entity.type
_entity.pdbx_description
1 polymer ?
#
loop_
_entity_poly.entity_id
_entity_poly.type
_entity_poly.pdbx_seq_one_letter_code
_entity_poly.pdbx_strand_id
1 'polypeptide(L)'
;MCRERLVEVQEHHAEFQRRGVRVAAVGQATGDEAARYARAAGAGFPCLGDPGRKAYRGFGLGRSDWWSMLAKPFLEDPALAWHRIRNANLEGARLEHSDVKQLGGVAILDRRGVIRYLHRSRRTEDYPPTSEVLAELDRLTL
;
A
#
# COMPACT_ATOMS: atom_id res chain seq x y z
N MET A 1 0.87 5.66 2.23
CA MET A 1 0.58 5.09 0.90
C MET A 1 1.86 5.20 0.08
N CYS A 2 2.33 4.13 -0.55
CA CYS A 2 3.58 4.15 -1.32
C CYS A 2 3.32 4.74 -2.71
N ARG A 3 4.17 5.68 -3.16
CA ARG A 3 4.00 6.34 -4.47
C ARG A 3 4.12 5.35 -5.63
N GLU A 4 5.14 4.49 -5.60
CA GLU A 4 5.39 3.49 -6.63
C GLU A 4 4.20 2.57 -6.81
N ARG A 5 3.63 2.07 -5.71
CA ARG A 5 2.44 1.21 -5.75
C ARG A 5 1.21 1.92 -6.33
N LEU A 6 1.02 3.19 -6.00
CA LEU A 6 -0.08 3.97 -6.55
C LEU A 6 0.07 4.15 -8.07
N VAL A 7 1.29 4.44 -8.54
CA VAL A 7 1.58 4.57 -9.97
C VAL A 7 1.31 3.25 -10.71
N GLU A 8 1.82 2.14 -10.19
CA GLU A 8 1.61 0.83 -10.81
C GLU A 8 0.12 0.46 -10.93
N VAL A 9 -0.66 0.68 -9.86
CA VAL A 9 -2.12 0.46 -9.89
C VAL A 9 -2.82 1.41 -10.86
N GLN A 10 -2.35 2.66 -10.97
CA GLN A 10 -2.87 3.64 -11.91
C GLN A 10 -2.64 3.23 -13.37
N GLU A 11 -1.45 2.70 -13.71
CA GLU A 11 -1.12 2.21 -15.04
C GLU A 11 -2.05 1.07 -15.49
N HIS A 12 -2.49 0.24 -14.53
CA HIS A 12 -3.41 -0.86 -14.77
C HIS A 12 -4.88 -0.54 -14.43
N HIS A 13 -5.23 0.69 -14.10
CA HIS A 13 -6.57 1.04 -13.60
C HIS A 13 -7.69 0.65 -14.59
N ALA A 14 -7.45 0.82 -15.90
CA ALA A 14 -8.40 0.44 -16.94
C ALA A 14 -8.69 -1.07 -16.98
N GLU A 15 -7.72 -1.93 -16.60
CA GLU A 15 -7.92 -3.38 -16.54
C GLU A 15 -8.88 -3.78 -15.42
N PHE A 16 -8.79 -3.11 -14.27
CA PHE A 16 -9.74 -3.29 -13.17
C PHE A 16 -11.15 -2.85 -13.56
N GLN A 17 -11.26 -1.70 -14.23
CA GLN A 17 -12.55 -1.18 -14.70
C GLN A 17 -13.22 -2.11 -15.72
N ARG A 18 -12.45 -2.68 -16.66
CA ARG A 18 -12.98 -3.67 -17.63
C ARG A 18 -13.55 -4.92 -16.98
N ARG A 19 -13.05 -5.29 -15.81
CA ARG A 19 -13.54 -6.42 -14.99
C ARG A 19 -14.72 -6.03 -14.09
N GLY A 20 -15.21 -4.80 -14.17
CA GLY A 20 -16.29 -4.30 -13.31
C GLY A 20 -15.87 -4.10 -11.85
N VAL A 21 -14.57 -4.03 -11.57
CA VAL A 21 -14.02 -3.88 -10.21
C VAL A 21 -13.69 -2.42 -9.95
N ARG A 22 -14.00 -1.96 -8.74
CA ARG A 22 -13.60 -0.62 -8.26
C ARG A 22 -12.34 -0.73 -7.42
N VAL A 23 -11.40 0.16 -7.68
CA VAL A 23 -10.15 0.27 -6.91
C VAL A 23 -10.30 1.38 -5.88
N ALA A 24 -9.73 1.19 -4.69
CA ALA A 24 -9.50 2.25 -3.72
C ALA A 24 -8.17 2.02 -3.03
N ALA A 25 -7.36 3.07 -2.87
CA ALA A 25 -6.14 3.01 -2.10
C ALA A 25 -6.39 3.55 -0.69
N VAL A 26 -5.79 2.92 0.33
CA VAL A 26 -5.94 3.35 1.72
C VAL A 26 -4.56 3.73 2.28
N GLY A 27 -4.47 4.92 2.84
CA GLY A 27 -3.25 5.45 3.47
C GLY A 27 -3.49 5.86 4.92
N GLN A 28 -2.40 6.01 5.68
CA GLN A 28 -2.46 6.46 7.08
C GLN A 28 -2.77 7.96 7.23
N ALA A 29 -2.86 8.71 6.14
CA ALA A 29 -3.15 10.15 6.21
C ALA A 29 -4.62 10.40 6.59
N THR A 30 -4.96 11.66 6.90
CA THR A 30 -6.36 12.08 6.97
C THR A 30 -7.05 11.97 5.61
N GLY A 31 -8.39 12.05 5.58
CA GLY A 31 -9.15 12.03 4.33
C GLY A 31 -8.74 13.16 3.38
N ASP A 32 -8.57 14.37 3.89
CA ASP A 32 -8.19 15.54 3.10
C ASP A 32 -6.76 15.42 2.53
N GLU A 33 -5.83 14.92 3.32
CA GLU A 33 -4.46 14.67 2.88
C GLU A 33 -4.40 13.58 1.80
N ALA A 34 -5.16 12.49 1.98
CA ALA A 34 -5.25 11.41 1.00
C ALA A 34 -5.86 11.90 -0.32
N ALA A 35 -6.92 12.70 -0.26
CA ALA A 35 -7.55 13.31 -1.43
C ALA A 35 -6.61 14.30 -2.14
N ARG A 36 -5.87 15.12 -1.39
CA ARG A 36 -4.86 16.03 -1.94
C ARG A 36 -3.74 15.25 -2.64
N TYR A 37 -3.25 14.19 -2.01
CA TYR A 37 -2.23 13.33 -2.60
C TYR A 37 -2.73 12.65 -3.88
N ALA A 38 -3.96 12.12 -3.88
CA ALA A 38 -4.58 11.51 -5.05
C ALA A 38 -4.61 12.46 -6.25
N ARG A 39 -5.05 13.71 -6.02
CA ARG A 39 -5.08 14.75 -7.06
C ARG A 39 -3.68 15.06 -7.59
N ALA A 40 -2.70 15.25 -6.71
CA ALA A 40 -1.32 15.52 -7.10
C ALA A 40 -0.69 14.35 -7.87
N ALA A 41 -1.07 13.12 -7.55
CA ALA A 41 -0.57 11.92 -8.21
C ALA A 41 -1.38 11.53 -9.47
N GLY A 42 -2.46 12.24 -9.80
CA GLY A 42 -3.31 11.92 -10.95
C GLY A 42 -4.05 10.59 -10.81
N ALA A 43 -4.34 10.14 -9.60
CA ALA A 43 -5.02 8.87 -9.35
C ALA A 43 -6.46 8.91 -9.90
N GLY A 44 -6.80 7.95 -10.76
CA GLY A 44 -8.14 7.76 -11.34
C GLY A 44 -9.12 7.04 -10.41
N PHE A 45 -8.71 6.76 -9.18
CA PHE A 45 -9.48 6.04 -8.18
C PHE A 45 -9.39 6.74 -6.81
N PRO A 46 -10.37 6.52 -5.91
CA PRO A 46 -10.35 7.11 -4.57
C PRO A 46 -9.12 6.69 -3.77
N CYS A 47 -8.46 7.68 -3.14
CA CYS A 47 -7.50 7.43 -2.07
C CYS A 47 -8.11 7.87 -0.74
N LEU A 48 -8.25 6.92 0.18
CA LEU A 48 -8.90 7.09 1.46
C LEU A 48 -7.86 7.25 2.58
N GLY A 49 -8.16 8.12 3.52
CA GLY A 49 -7.38 8.27 4.74
C GLY A 49 -7.90 7.38 5.87
N ASP A 50 -7.00 6.71 6.58
CA ASP A 50 -7.25 5.92 7.78
C ASP A 50 -6.21 6.26 8.88
N PRO A 51 -6.29 7.48 9.46
CA PRO A 51 -5.31 7.93 10.46
C PRO A 51 -5.34 7.07 11.72
N GLY A 52 -6.51 6.50 12.03
CA GLY A 52 -6.69 5.57 13.15
C GLY A 52 -6.19 4.16 12.86
N ARG A 53 -5.72 3.83 11.64
CA ARG A 53 -5.29 2.50 11.21
C ARG A 53 -6.33 1.39 11.45
N LYS A 54 -7.62 1.72 11.36
CA LYS A 54 -8.73 0.77 11.56
C LYS A 54 -8.76 -0.29 10.46
N ALA A 55 -8.56 0.10 9.21
CA ALA A 55 -8.48 -0.83 8.07
C ALA A 55 -7.26 -1.74 8.23
N TYR A 56 -6.10 -1.18 8.57
CA TYR A 56 -4.88 -1.96 8.79
C TYR A 56 -5.09 -3.06 9.85
N ARG A 57 -5.71 -2.72 11.00
CA ARG A 57 -6.05 -3.73 12.02
C ARG A 57 -7.11 -4.73 11.54
N GLY A 58 -8.16 -4.26 10.86
CA GLY A 58 -9.24 -5.12 10.35
C GLY A 58 -8.76 -6.15 9.33
N PHE A 59 -7.81 -5.78 8.47
CA PHE A 59 -7.19 -6.70 7.51
C PHE A 59 -6.00 -7.48 8.10
N GLY A 60 -5.62 -7.22 9.36
CA GLY A 60 -4.47 -7.87 9.99
C GLY A 60 -3.13 -7.49 9.35
N LEU A 61 -3.01 -6.26 8.84
CA LEU A 61 -1.77 -5.72 8.29
C LEU A 61 -0.84 -5.35 9.45
N GLY A 62 0.21 -6.14 9.64
CA GLY A 62 1.13 -6.02 10.74
C GLY A 62 2.09 -4.84 10.64
N ARG A 63 3.00 -4.76 11.60
CA ARG A 63 4.16 -3.86 11.56
C ARG A 63 5.41 -4.67 11.28
N SER A 64 6.36 -4.07 10.58
CA SER A 64 7.69 -4.64 10.42
C SER A 64 8.44 -4.58 11.75
N ASP A 65 9.22 -5.61 12.04
CA ASP A 65 10.03 -5.67 13.24
C ASP A 65 11.25 -4.73 13.07
N TRP A 66 11.50 -3.86 14.06
CA TRP A 66 12.57 -2.86 13.99
C TRP A 66 13.94 -3.47 13.66
N TRP A 67 14.17 -4.70 14.11
CA TRP A 67 15.40 -5.47 13.89
C TRP A 67 15.61 -5.88 12.43
N SER A 68 14.52 -6.14 11.71
CA SER A 68 14.58 -6.45 10.28
C SER A 68 14.71 -5.21 9.40
N MET A 69 14.24 -4.03 9.85
CA MET A 69 14.34 -2.78 9.08
C MET A 69 15.69 -2.07 9.21
N LEU A 70 16.31 -2.06 10.39
CA LEU A 70 17.51 -1.26 10.65
C LEU A 70 18.75 -2.13 10.87
N ALA A 71 18.74 -3.08 11.80
CA ALA A 71 19.97 -3.80 12.12
C ALA A 71 20.48 -4.70 10.99
N LYS A 72 19.59 -5.45 10.34
CA LYS A 72 20.02 -6.41 9.31
C LYS A 72 20.65 -5.73 8.08
N PRO A 73 20.02 -4.68 7.49
CA PRO A 73 20.63 -3.97 6.37
C PRO A 73 21.93 -3.26 6.74
N PHE A 74 22.04 -2.69 7.95
CA PHE A 74 23.28 -2.06 8.41
C PHE A 74 24.43 -3.06 8.66
N LEU A 75 24.11 -4.32 8.99
CA LEU A 75 25.10 -5.38 9.15
C LEU A 75 25.57 -5.96 7.81
N GLU A 76 24.67 -6.05 6.82
CA GLU A 76 24.97 -6.66 5.52
C GLU A 76 25.57 -5.66 4.51
N ASP A 77 25.02 -4.44 4.43
CA ASP A 77 25.53 -3.37 3.56
C ASP A 77 25.19 -1.98 4.15
N PRO A 78 26.09 -1.40 4.96
CA PRO A 78 25.89 -0.10 5.58
C PRO A 78 25.67 1.03 4.57
N ALA A 79 26.30 0.97 3.39
CA ALA A 79 26.22 2.02 2.38
C ALA A 79 24.84 2.01 1.70
N LEU A 80 24.33 0.83 1.37
CA LEU A 80 22.97 0.68 0.84
C LEU A 80 21.90 1.02 1.87
N ALA A 81 22.12 0.67 3.15
CA ALA A 81 21.25 1.07 4.25
C ALA A 81 21.19 2.60 4.41
N TRP A 82 22.34 3.27 4.39
CA TRP A 82 22.42 4.74 4.40
C TRP A 82 21.75 5.37 3.18
N HIS A 83 21.92 4.80 1.99
CA HIS A 83 21.25 5.25 0.78
C HIS A 83 19.72 5.12 0.89
N ARG A 84 19.23 4.00 1.45
CA ARG A 84 17.81 3.76 1.71
C ARG A 84 17.22 4.72 2.74
N ILE A 85 17.96 5.07 3.80
CA ILE A 85 17.52 6.08 4.79
C ILE A 85 17.50 7.47 4.18
N ARG A 86 18.53 7.83 3.40
CA ARG A 86 18.63 9.13 2.73
C ARG A 86 17.52 9.32 1.68
N ASN A 87 17.15 8.25 0.99
CA ASN A 87 16.07 8.27 -0.01
C ASN A 87 14.71 7.87 0.55
N ALA A 88 14.63 7.48 1.83
CA ALA A 88 13.34 7.33 2.48
C ALA A 88 12.67 8.70 2.42
N ASN A 89 11.45 8.75 1.88
CA ASN A 89 10.67 9.99 1.77
C ASN A 89 10.32 10.50 3.18
N LEU A 90 11.25 11.25 3.79
CA LEU A 90 11.13 11.85 5.12
C LEU A 90 9.98 12.85 5.18
N GLU A 91 9.58 13.43 4.04
CA GLU A 91 8.37 14.26 3.94
C GLU A 91 7.11 13.47 4.30
N GLY A 92 7.02 12.21 3.87
CA GLY A 92 5.93 11.33 4.25
C GLY A 92 6.01 10.94 5.73
N ALA A 93 7.20 10.66 6.25
CA ALA A 93 7.43 10.28 7.65
C ALA A 93 7.18 11.42 8.66
N ARG A 94 7.18 12.67 8.20
CA ARG A 94 6.87 13.87 9.00
C ARG A 94 5.38 14.16 9.13
N LEU A 95 4.52 13.47 8.37
CA LEU A 95 3.08 13.57 8.56
C LEU A 95 2.73 12.94 9.91
N GLU A 96 1.92 13.62 10.70
CA GLU A 96 1.55 13.25 12.08
C GLU A 96 1.05 11.80 12.20
N HIS A 97 0.48 11.26 11.12
CA HIS A 97 -0.10 9.92 11.09
C HIS A 97 0.76 8.87 10.37
N SER A 98 1.95 9.21 9.91
CA SER A 98 2.82 8.28 9.18
C SER A 98 3.64 7.41 10.11
N ASP A 99 3.25 6.14 10.24
CA ASP A 99 4.11 5.11 10.79
C ASP A 99 4.85 4.38 9.66
N VAL A 100 6.16 4.61 9.60
CA VAL A 100 7.08 3.99 8.63
C VAL A 100 7.21 2.47 8.78
N LYS A 101 6.85 1.91 9.93
CA LYS A 101 6.87 0.46 10.19
C LYS A 101 5.56 -0.24 9.83
N GLN A 102 4.49 0.50 9.60
CA GLN A 102 3.22 -0.10 9.24
C GLN A 102 3.32 -0.74 7.85
N LEU A 103 3.11 -2.05 7.79
CA LEU A 103 3.08 -2.79 6.52
C LEU A 103 1.72 -2.60 5.85
N GLY A 104 1.72 -2.74 4.53
CA GLY A 104 0.51 -2.70 3.72
C GLY A 104 0.10 -4.08 3.21
N GLY A 105 -0.69 -4.08 2.14
CA GLY A 105 -1.21 -5.29 1.53
C GLY A 105 -2.19 -4.97 0.41
N VAL A 106 -2.80 -6.02 -0.14
CA VAL A 106 -3.82 -5.94 -1.18
C VAL A 106 -4.98 -6.84 -0.76
N ALA A 107 -6.21 -6.35 -0.87
CA ALA A 107 -7.41 -7.12 -0.59
C ALA A 107 -8.38 -7.03 -1.77
N ILE A 108 -9.03 -8.15 -2.09
CA ILE A 108 -10.16 -8.20 -3.02
C ILE A 108 -11.40 -8.52 -2.20
N LEU A 109 -12.40 -7.65 -2.31
CA LEU A 109 -13.68 -7.76 -1.62
C LEU A 109 -14.77 -8.02 -2.65
N ASP A 110 -15.72 -8.89 -2.34
CA ASP A 110 -16.94 -9.02 -3.14
C ASP A 110 -17.96 -7.90 -2.81
N ARG A 111 -19.09 -7.90 -3.53
CA ARG A 111 -20.16 -6.90 -3.34
C ARG A 111 -20.83 -6.95 -1.97
N ARG A 112 -20.67 -8.05 -1.22
CA ARG A 112 -21.17 -8.21 0.16
C ARG A 112 -20.12 -7.79 1.19
N GLY A 113 -18.94 -7.34 0.76
CA GLY A 113 -17.83 -6.97 1.63
C GLY A 113 -17.05 -8.16 2.17
N VAL A 114 -17.22 -9.36 1.60
CA VAL A 114 -16.45 -10.54 2.01
C VAL A 114 -15.07 -10.50 1.34
N ILE A 115 -14.04 -10.75 2.13
CA ILE A 115 -12.66 -10.86 1.63
C ILE A 115 -12.53 -12.15 0.83
N ARG A 116 -12.28 -12.02 -0.47
CA ARG A 116 -12.07 -13.14 -1.39
C ARG A 116 -10.59 -13.43 -1.64
N TYR A 117 -9.75 -12.40 -1.48
CA TYR A 117 -8.29 -12.52 -1.49
C TYR A 117 -7.69 -11.47 -0.55
N LEU A 118 -6.58 -11.81 0.10
CA LEU A 118 -5.85 -10.91 0.97
C LEU A 118 -4.37 -11.26 1.01
N HIS A 119 -3.55 -10.40 0.41
CA HIS A 119 -2.10 -10.38 0.58
C HIS A 119 -1.70 -9.46 1.71
N ARG A 120 -0.94 -10.00 2.67
CA ARG A 120 -0.35 -9.23 3.77
C ARG A 120 1.14 -9.11 3.52
N SER A 121 1.61 -7.89 3.28
CA SER A 121 3.03 -7.65 3.07
C SER A 121 3.82 -8.00 4.34
N ARG A 122 4.92 -8.73 4.18
CA ARG A 122 5.87 -9.01 5.28
C ARG A 122 7.00 -7.99 5.35
N ARG A 123 7.21 -7.23 4.27
CA ARG A 123 8.18 -6.14 4.13
C ARG A 123 7.54 -4.99 3.36
N THR A 124 8.15 -3.80 3.44
CA THR A 124 7.63 -2.60 2.76
C THR A 124 7.57 -2.75 1.24
N GLU A 125 8.41 -3.63 0.68
CA GLU A 125 8.50 -3.97 -0.75
C GLU A 125 7.73 -5.25 -1.13
N ASP A 126 7.14 -5.97 -0.16
CA ASP A 126 6.45 -7.25 -0.37
C ASP A 126 5.00 -7.03 -0.85
N TYR A 127 4.85 -6.56 -2.09
CA TYR A 127 3.55 -6.45 -2.77
C TYR A 127 3.51 -7.40 -3.96
N PRO A 128 2.37 -8.07 -4.22
CA PRO A 128 2.18 -8.82 -5.44
C PRO A 128 2.15 -7.83 -6.62
N PRO A 129 2.75 -8.16 -7.76
CA PRO A 129 2.64 -7.35 -8.96
C PRO A 129 1.17 -7.24 -9.38
N THR A 130 0.81 -6.13 -10.03
CA THR A 130 -0.59 -5.86 -10.39
C THR A 130 -1.18 -6.93 -11.32
N SER A 131 -0.34 -7.52 -12.17
CA SER A 131 -0.72 -8.65 -13.03
C SER A 131 -1.18 -9.88 -12.24
N GLU A 132 -0.57 -10.18 -11.09
CA GLU A 132 -1.00 -11.29 -10.22
C GLU A 132 -2.35 -10.99 -9.58
N VAL A 133 -2.57 -9.75 -9.14
CA VAL A 133 -3.87 -9.31 -8.60
C VAL A 133 -4.97 -9.41 -9.65
N LEU A 134 -4.68 -9.03 -10.90
CA LEU A 134 -5.63 -9.17 -12.02
C LEU A 134 -5.91 -10.64 -12.34
N ALA A 135 -4.90 -11.51 -12.31
CA ALA A 135 -5.10 -12.95 -12.51
C ALA A 135 -5.95 -13.58 -11.40
N GLU A 136 -5.79 -13.11 -10.15
CA GLU A 136 -6.62 -13.56 -9.04
C GLU A 136 -8.07 -13.06 -9.21
N LEU A 137 -8.28 -11.83 -9.67
CA LEU A 137 -9.61 -11.34 -10.04
C LEU A 137 -10.26 -12.20 -11.11
N ASP A 138 -9.51 -12.65 -12.13
CA ASP A 138 -10.04 -13.50 -13.20
C ASP A 138 -10.42 -14.91 -12.68
N ARG A 139 -9.80 -15.38 -11.60
CA ARG A 139 -10.19 -16.62 -10.91
C ARG A 139 -11.42 -16.46 -10.03
N LEU A 140 -11.54 -15.32 -9.37
CA LEU A 140 -12.66 -15.00 -8.50
C LEU A 140 -13.83 -14.54 -9.38
N THR A 141 -14.78 -15.43 -9.65
CA THR A 141 -16.06 -15.07 -10.29
C THR A 141 -16.87 -14.12 -9.39
N LEU A 142 -16.59 -12.82 -9.49
CA LEU A 142 -17.10 -11.72 -8.64
C LEU A 142 -18.36 -11.04 -9.19
#